data_AF-A0A6J7ZWL5-F1
#
_entry.id   AF-A0A6J7ZWL5-F1
#
_cell.length_a   1.000
_cell.length_b   1.000
_cell.length_c   1.000
_cell.angle_alpha   90.00
_cell.angle_beta   90.00
_cell.angle_gamma   90.00
#
_symmetry.space_group_name_H-M   'P 1'
#
loop_
_entity.id
_entity.type
_entity.pdbx_description
1 polymer ?
#
loop_
_entity_poly.entity_id
_entity_poly.type
_entity_poly.pdbx_seq_one_letter_code
_entity_poly.pdbx_strand_id
1 'polypeptide(L)'
;MQSFKQEAPDANQAIIRECEQIKRKVKGSGDKIEMRVPYACLNNICLKFRDENFLSVISTSKYGNDISLKGESLRIEADIVHILFKTTIDMIIALIEDIFKGYKDAHNVTNIFMIGCLSECILVQEAVRQKFFRKSIIVPDDSYLAMVKGAVLCKRRFCQ
;
A
#
# COMPACT_ATOMS: atom_id res chain seq x y z
N MET A 1 -6.05 -13.08 -12.11
CA MET A 1 -5.30 -12.97 -10.84
C MET A 1 -5.43 -14.20 -9.94
N GLN A 2 -6.53 -14.96 -9.96
CA GLN A 2 -6.64 -16.21 -9.18
C GLN A 2 -5.75 -17.34 -9.73
N SER A 3 -5.54 -17.41 -11.05
CA SER A 3 -4.65 -18.38 -11.70
C SER A 3 -3.19 -18.28 -11.25
N PHE A 4 -2.64 -17.07 -11.13
CA PHE A 4 -1.26 -16.87 -10.65
C PHE A 4 -1.04 -17.34 -9.20
N LYS A 5 -2.04 -17.10 -8.33
CA LYS A 5 -1.99 -17.54 -6.93
C LYS A 5 -1.95 -19.05 -6.79
N GLN A 6 -2.57 -19.78 -7.71
CA GLN A 6 -2.62 -21.24 -7.72
C GLN A 6 -1.40 -21.85 -8.41
N GLU A 7 -0.94 -21.27 -9.52
CA GLU A 7 0.21 -21.78 -10.28
C GLU A 7 1.57 -21.51 -9.62
N ALA A 8 1.72 -20.40 -8.90
CA ALA A 8 2.99 -20.01 -8.28
C ALA A 8 2.76 -19.28 -6.94
N PRO A 9 2.35 -20.00 -5.88
CA PRO A 9 2.02 -19.39 -4.59
C PRO A 9 3.21 -18.65 -3.96
N ASP A 10 4.42 -19.20 -4.06
CA ASP A 10 5.63 -18.60 -3.50
C ASP A 10 6.02 -17.29 -4.20
N ALA A 11 5.96 -17.29 -5.54
CA ALA A 11 6.18 -16.09 -6.35
C ALA A 11 5.18 -14.99 -6.03
N ASN A 12 3.90 -15.35 -5.84
CA ASN A 12 2.87 -14.43 -5.43
C ASN A 12 3.12 -13.86 -4.01
N GLN A 13 3.56 -14.69 -3.06
CA GLN A 13 3.93 -14.20 -1.73
C GLN A 13 5.14 -13.25 -1.78
N ALA A 14 6.14 -13.55 -2.60
CA ALA A 14 7.29 -12.67 -2.78
C ALA A 14 6.87 -11.29 -3.29
N ILE A 15 6.01 -11.24 -4.32
CA ILE A 15 5.47 -9.98 -4.85
C ILE A 15 4.68 -9.21 -3.79
N ILE A 16 3.82 -9.89 -3.01
CA ILE A 16 3.05 -9.24 -1.94
C ILE A 16 3.98 -8.61 -0.91
N ARG A 17 5.02 -9.33 -0.47
CA ARG A 17 6.00 -8.81 0.50
C ARG A 17 6.72 -7.58 -0.03
N GLU A 18 7.12 -7.60 -1.29
CA GLU A 18 7.78 -6.46 -1.94
C GLU A 18 6.82 -5.25 -2.03
N CYS A 19 5.55 -5.46 -2.38
CA CYS A 19 4.53 -4.40 -2.34
C CYS A 19 4.37 -3.80 -0.94
N GLU A 20 4.33 -4.62 0.13
CA GLU A 20 4.25 -4.12 1.51
C GLU A 20 5.50 -3.30 1.89
N GLN A 21 6.69 -3.69 1.43
CA GLN A 21 7.89 -2.88 1.66
C GLN A 21 7.84 -1.55 0.92
N ILE A 22 7.33 -1.53 -0.32
CA ILE A 22 7.20 -0.31 -1.11
C ILE A 22 6.28 0.68 -0.40
N LYS A 23 5.13 0.25 0.12
CA LYS A 23 4.20 1.11 0.89
C LYS A 23 4.88 1.90 2.01
N ARG A 24 5.91 1.32 2.64
CA ARG A 24 6.68 1.93 3.73
C ARG A 24 7.83 2.81 3.24
N LYS A 25 8.30 2.62 2.01
CA LYS A 25 9.50 3.27 1.45
C LYS A 25 9.18 4.45 0.54
N VAL A 26 8.03 4.47 -0.14
CA VAL A 26 7.70 5.57 -1.07
C VAL A 26 7.59 6.89 -0.31
N LYS A 27 8.44 7.85 -0.68
CA LYS A 27 8.44 9.22 -0.20
C LYS A 27 8.51 10.16 -1.40
N GLY A 28 7.69 11.20 -1.43
CA GLY A 28 7.76 12.26 -2.45
C GLY A 28 7.48 11.80 -3.90
N SER A 29 7.45 12.76 -4.82
CA SER A 29 7.37 12.54 -6.28
C SER A 29 8.77 12.71 -6.87
N GLY A 30 9.12 11.89 -7.86
CA GLY A 30 10.41 11.94 -8.58
C GLY A 30 11.42 10.82 -8.24
N ASP A 31 11.21 10.04 -7.19
CA ASP A 31 12.07 8.90 -6.86
C ASP A 31 11.77 7.68 -7.75
N LYS A 32 12.79 6.85 -8.01
CA LYS A 32 12.61 5.54 -8.64
C LYS A 32 12.58 4.46 -7.58
N ILE A 33 11.53 3.63 -7.63
CA ILE A 33 11.31 2.55 -6.68
C ILE A 33 11.81 1.26 -7.31
N GLU A 34 12.67 0.55 -6.59
CA GLU A 34 13.10 -0.80 -6.96
C GLU A 34 12.26 -1.85 -6.24
N MET A 35 11.71 -2.77 -7.03
CA MET A 35 10.92 -3.90 -6.58
C MET A 35 11.56 -5.18 -7.09
N ARG A 36 11.81 -6.17 -6.22
CA ARG A 36 12.22 -7.49 -6.73
C ARG A 36 11.01 -8.24 -7.26
N VAL A 37 11.15 -8.85 -8.42
CA VAL A 37 10.10 -9.65 -9.03
C VAL A 37 10.62 -11.03 -9.42
N PRO A 38 9.83 -12.10 -9.23
CA PRO A 38 10.19 -13.45 -9.66
C PRO A 38 10.09 -13.55 -11.19
N TYR A 39 11.12 -13.07 -11.89
CA TYR A 39 11.12 -12.89 -13.34
C TYR A 39 10.81 -14.18 -14.09
N ALA A 40 11.44 -15.30 -13.72
CA ALA A 40 11.22 -16.58 -14.40
C ALA A 40 9.75 -17.03 -14.36
N CYS A 41 9.08 -16.88 -13.22
CA CYS A 41 7.66 -17.19 -13.08
C CYS A 41 6.79 -16.25 -13.93
N LEU A 42 7.06 -14.94 -13.88
CA LEU A 42 6.32 -13.95 -14.67
C LEU A 42 6.51 -14.16 -16.18
N ASN A 43 7.73 -14.45 -16.62
CA ASN A 43 8.04 -14.69 -18.03
C ASN A 43 7.35 -15.95 -18.54
N ASN A 44 7.37 -17.05 -17.77
CA ASN A 44 6.67 -18.28 -18.15
C ASN A 44 5.16 -18.06 -18.29
N ILE A 45 4.57 -17.21 -17.46
CA ILE A 45 3.15 -16.86 -17.56
C ILE A 45 2.89 -16.01 -18.80
N CYS A 46 3.71 -15.01 -19.07
CA CYS A 46 3.59 -14.20 -20.29
C CYS A 46 3.68 -15.05 -21.55
N LEU A 47 4.63 -16.00 -21.60
CA LEU A 47 4.75 -16.94 -22.71
C LEU A 47 3.51 -17.83 -22.84
N LYS A 48 3.00 -18.40 -21.73
CA LYS A 48 1.81 -19.25 -21.76
C LYS A 48 0.54 -18.55 -22.24
N PHE A 49 0.33 -17.29 -21.85
CA PHE A 49 -0.94 -16.59 -22.09
C PHE A 49 -0.90 -15.60 -23.26
N ARG A 50 0.27 -15.12 -23.65
CA ARG A 50 0.45 -14.10 -24.70
C ARG A 50 1.46 -14.49 -25.77
N ASP A 51 2.15 -15.62 -25.63
CA ASP A 51 3.25 -16.05 -26.52
C ASP A 51 4.34 -14.97 -26.68
N GLU A 52 4.49 -14.13 -25.65
CA GLU A 52 5.40 -12.99 -25.61
C GLU A 52 6.23 -13.00 -24.33
N ASN A 53 7.46 -12.47 -24.41
CA ASN A 53 8.32 -12.34 -23.24
C ASN A 53 7.82 -11.22 -22.31
N PHE A 54 8.09 -11.34 -21.01
CA PHE A 54 7.68 -10.33 -20.03
C PHE A 54 8.23 -8.92 -20.36
N LEU A 55 9.45 -8.85 -20.88
CA LEU A 55 10.07 -7.59 -21.31
C LEU A 55 9.33 -6.94 -22.50
N SER A 56 8.93 -7.72 -23.51
CA SER A 56 8.19 -7.18 -24.65
C SER A 56 6.83 -6.67 -24.21
N VAL A 57 6.14 -7.42 -23.34
CA VAL A 57 4.85 -7.02 -22.76
C VAL A 57 4.95 -5.71 -21.95
N ILE A 58 6.03 -5.51 -21.19
CA ILE A 58 6.25 -4.23 -20.47
C ILE A 58 6.48 -3.10 -21.46
N SER A 59 7.36 -3.30 -22.46
CA SER A 59 7.72 -2.25 -23.42
C SER A 59 6.56 -1.80 -24.29
N THR A 60 5.62 -2.70 -24.62
CA THR A 60 4.40 -2.39 -25.37
C THR A 60 3.27 -1.86 -24.50
N SER A 61 3.43 -1.91 -23.17
CA SER A 61 2.43 -1.40 -22.24
C SER A 61 2.41 0.13 -22.19
N LYS A 62 1.31 0.69 -21.70
CA LYS A 62 1.16 2.12 -21.41
C LYS A 62 2.20 2.70 -20.43
N TYR A 63 2.97 1.85 -19.74
CA TYR A 63 3.98 2.25 -18.78
C TYR A 63 5.40 1.87 -19.24
N GLY A 64 5.60 1.58 -20.53
CA GLY A 64 6.88 1.11 -21.05
C GLY A 64 8.06 2.08 -20.86
N ASN A 65 7.78 3.39 -20.72
CA ASN A 65 8.80 4.41 -20.45
C ASN A 65 9.09 4.58 -18.95
N ASP A 66 8.11 4.26 -18.09
CA ASP A 66 8.14 4.53 -16.65
C ASP A 66 8.53 3.28 -15.84
N ILE A 67 8.57 2.12 -16.51
CA ILE A 67 8.93 0.83 -15.93
C ILE A 67 10.12 0.24 -16.70
N SER A 68 11.21 -0.03 -16.00
CA SER A 68 12.38 -0.71 -16.56
C SER A 68 12.74 -1.93 -15.73
N LEU A 69 13.20 -2.99 -16.38
CA LEU A 69 13.65 -4.20 -15.70
C LEU A 69 15.17 -4.34 -15.85
N LYS A 70 15.87 -4.52 -14.72
CA LYS A 70 17.30 -4.83 -14.69
C LYS A 70 17.52 -6.12 -13.89
N GLY A 71 17.68 -7.23 -14.61
CA GLY A 71 17.69 -8.56 -14.00
C GLY A 71 16.35 -8.89 -13.37
N GLU A 72 16.33 -9.13 -12.06
CA GLU A 72 15.11 -9.35 -11.27
C GLU A 72 14.59 -8.08 -10.57
N SER A 73 15.24 -6.93 -10.77
CA SER A 73 14.81 -5.66 -10.19
C SER A 73 13.96 -4.88 -11.18
N LEU A 74 12.69 -4.69 -10.84
CA LEU A 74 11.74 -3.84 -11.52
C LEU A 74 11.85 -2.42 -10.96
N ARG A 75 12.30 -1.48 -11.79
CA ARG A 75 12.37 -0.05 -11.49
C ARG A 75 11.11 0.61 -11.99
N ILE A 76 10.37 1.21 -11.06
CA ILE A 76 9.08 1.87 -11.30
C ILE A 76 9.23 3.33 -10.88
N GLU A 77 8.79 4.27 -11.71
CA GLU A 77 8.70 5.66 -11.30
C GLU A 77 7.69 5.84 -10.16
N ALA A 78 8.05 6.63 -9.14
CA ALA A 78 7.20 6.84 -7.96
C ALA A 78 5.80 7.33 -8.33
N ASP A 79 5.67 8.12 -9.40
CA ASP A 79 4.39 8.66 -9.86
C ASP A 79 3.40 7.55 -10.26
N ILE A 80 3.87 6.43 -10.81
CA ILE A 80 3.00 5.27 -11.04
C ILE A 80 2.48 4.73 -9.72
N VAL A 81 3.35 4.64 -8.71
CA VAL A 81 2.96 4.14 -7.39
C VAL A 81 1.96 5.10 -6.73
N HIS A 82 2.15 6.41 -6.85
CA HIS A 82 1.15 7.40 -6.43
C HIS A 82 -0.20 7.18 -7.12
N ILE A 83 -0.22 6.97 -8.45
CA ILE A 83 -1.44 6.69 -9.20
C ILE A 83 -2.11 5.40 -8.69
N LEU A 84 -1.33 4.35 -8.42
CA LEU A 84 -1.84 3.08 -7.91
C LEU A 84 -2.53 3.24 -6.54
N PHE A 85 -1.98 4.09 -5.66
CA PHE A 85 -2.54 4.31 -4.32
C PHE A 85 -3.60 5.42 -4.28
N LYS A 86 -3.66 6.30 -5.28
CA LYS A 86 -4.55 7.46 -5.32
C LYS A 86 -6.01 7.08 -5.06
N THR A 87 -6.54 6.11 -5.80
CA THR A 87 -7.93 5.69 -5.63
C THR A 87 -8.22 5.21 -4.21
N THR A 88 -7.31 4.43 -3.61
CA THR A 88 -7.47 3.95 -2.24
C THR A 88 -7.41 5.10 -1.23
N ILE A 89 -6.49 6.06 -1.41
CA ILE A 89 -6.37 7.25 -0.56
C ILE A 89 -7.64 8.09 -0.62
N ASP A 90 -8.14 8.36 -1.83
CA ASP A 90 -9.35 9.16 -2.05
C ASP A 90 -10.57 8.51 -1.37
N MET A 91 -10.70 7.19 -1.47
CA MET A 91 -11.75 6.43 -0.77
C MET A 91 -11.63 6.51 0.75
N ILE A 92 -10.42 6.43 1.31
CA ILE A 92 -10.19 6.57 2.76
C ILE A 92 -10.59 7.97 3.22
N ILE A 93 -10.20 9.00 2.49
CA ILE A 93 -10.56 10.39 2.81
C ILE A 93 -12.07 10.57 2.78
N ALA A 94 -12.73 10.09 1.73
CA ALA A 94 -14.18 10.18 1.59
C ALA A 94 -14.90 9.48 2.76
N LEU A 95 -14.46 8.28 3.15
CA LEU A 95 -15.01 7.56 4.30
C LEU A 95 -14.90 8.36 5.60
N ILE A 96 -13.75 8.97 5.85
CA ILE A 96 -13.54 9.80 7.05
C ILE A 96 -14.44 11.04 7.02
N GLU A 97 -14.58 11.69 5.86
CA GLU A 97 -15.48 12.84 5.69
C GLU A 97 -16.93 12.47 5.92
N ASP A 98 -17.39 11.32 5.41
CA ASP A 98 -18.75 10.86 5.56
C ASP A 98 -19.08 10.55 7.02
N ILE A 99 -18.14 9.97 7.76
CA ILE A 99 -18.26 9.82 9.23
C ILE A 99 -18.42 11.20 9.89
N PHE A 100 -17.58 12.17 9.54
CA PHE A 100 -17.69 13.51 10.14
C PHE A 100 -19.00 14.23 9.81
N LYS A 101 -19.60 13.98 8.64
CA LYS A 101 -20.90 14.54 8.24
C LYS A 101 -22.07 13.80 8.89
N GLY A 102 -21.98 12.49 9.05
CA GLY A 102 -23.08 11.64 9.50
C GLY A 102 -23.34 11.69 11.01
N TYR A 103 -22.33 11.98 11.82
CA TYR A 103 -22.46 11.99 13.28
C TYR A 103 -22.49 13.41 13.85
N LYS A 104 -23.55 13.75 14.57
CA LYS A 104 -23.77 15.08 15.15
C LYS A 104 -22.60 15.56 16.01
N ASP A 105 -21.98 14.68 16.79
CA ASP A 105 -20.88 15.04 17.72
C ASP A 105 -19.48 14.95 17.10
N ALA A 106 -19.38 14.63 15.82
CA ALA A 106 -18.08 14.41 15.16
C ALA A 106 -17.25 15.70 15.04
N HIS A 107 -17.88 16.87 15.21
CA HIS A 107 -17.19 18.16 15.31
C HIS A 107 -16.26 18.25 16.53
N ASN A 108 -16.54 17.52 17.61
CA ASN A 108 -15.73 17.51 18.84
C ASN A 108 -14.52 16.56 18.77
N VAL A 109 -14.42 15.74 17.73
CA VAL A 109 -13.27 14.85 17.55
C VAL A 109 -12.03 15.70 17.33
N THR A 110 -11.04 15.59 18.20
CA THR A 110 -9.77 16.30 18.08
C THR A 110 -8.64 15.41 17.57
N ASN A 111 -8.76 14.10 17.79
CA ASN A 111 -7.73 13.10 17.49
C ASN A 111 -8.26 12.05 16.52
N ILE A 112 -7.43 11.64 15.56
CA ILE A 112 -7.68 10.50 14.66
C ILE A 112 -6.53 9.51 14.84
N PHE A 113 -6.87 8.29 15.27
CA PHE A 113 -5.91 7.20 15.40
C PHE A 113 -5.92 6.35 14.14
N MET A 114 -4.77 6.25 13.46
CA MET A 114 -4.64 5.40 12.27
C MET A 114 -3.98 4.06 12.66
N ILE A 115 -4.77 2.99 12.66
CA ILE A 115 -4.37 1.66 13.16
C ILE A 115 -4.47 0.64 12.00
N GLY A 116 -3.58 -0.35 11.99
CA GLY A 116 -3.53 -1.42 10.98
C GLY A 116 -2.36 -1.31 9.99
N CYS A 117 -2.19 -2.32 9.14
CA CYS A 117 -1.03 -2.40 8.23
C CYS A 117 -0.95 -1.23 7.22
N LEU A 118 -2.09 -0.71 6.77
CA LEU A 118 -2.13 0.40 5.82
C LEU A 118 -1.84 1.75 6.49
N SER A 119 -1.98 1.87 7.82
CA SER A 119 -1.70 3.13 8.49
C SER A 119 -0.21 3.46 8.55
N GLU A 120 0.66 2.49 8.30
CA GLU A 120 2.12 2.69 8.16
C GLU A 120 2.51 3.22 6.78
N CYS A 121 1.58 3.27 5.82
CA CYS A 121 1.85 3.80 4.49
C CYS A 121 2.01 5.32 4.56
N ILE A 122 3.18 5.82 4.15
CA ILE A 122 3.53 7.25 4.23
C ILE A 122 2.55 8.08 3.39
N LEU A 123 2.22 7.64 2.19
CA LEU A 123 1.28 8.34 1.30
C LEU A 123 -0.11 8.53 1.92
N VAL A 124 -0.59 7.50 2.64
CA VAL A 124 -1.89 7.56 3.32
C VAL A 124 -1.81 8.52 4.51
N GLN A 125 -0.74 8.45 5.31
CA GLN A 125 -0.55 9.36 6.44
C GLN A 125 -0.46 10.82 5.99
N GLU A 126 0.30 11.11 4.96
CA GLU A 126 0.46 12.45 4.40
C GLU A 126 -0.88 12.99 3.89
N ALA A 127 -1.61 12.19 3.09
CA ALA A 127 -2.89 12.60 2.55
C ALA A 127 -3.93 12.88 3.65
N VAL A 128 -4.01 12.02 4.67
CA VAL A 128 -4.91 12.22 5.83
C VAL A 128 -4.49 13.45 6.65
N ARG A 129 -3.19 13.64 6.91
CA ARG A 129 -2.68 14.81 7.63
C ARG A 129 -2.96 16.12 6.90
N GLN A 130 -2.77 16.15 5.58
CA GLN A 130 -3.04 17.33 4.75
C GLN A 130 -4.54 17.65 4.75
N LYS A 131 -5.38 16.64 4.56
CA LYS A 131 -6.83 16.81 4.49
C LYS A 131 -7.44 17.24 5.83
N PHE A 132 -6.98 16.65 6.93
CA PHE A 132 -7.48 16.89 8.28
C PHE A 132 -6.46 17.65 9.13
N PHE A 133 -5.82 18.68 8.57
CA PHE A 133 -4.73 19.43 9.20
C PHE A 133 -5.07 20.08 10.55
N ARG A 134 -6.35 20.27 10.86
CA ARG A 134 -6.84 20.80 12.15
C ARG A 134 -7.03 19.72 13.23
N LYS A 135 -6.86 18.45 12.88
CA LYS A 135 -7.01 17.29 13.77
C LYS A 135 -5.62 16.72 14.07
N SER A 136 -5.43 16.20 15.28
CA SER A 136 -4.22 15.48 15.65
C SER A 136 -4.27 14.07 15.06
N ILE A 137 -3.39 13.80 14.08
CA ILE A 137 -3.27 12.47 13.47
C ILE A 137 -2.18 11.68 14.22
N ILE A 138 -2.59 10.59 14.88
CA ILE A 138 -1.75 9.75 15.72
C ILE A 138 -1.61 8.38 15.05
N VAL A 139 -0.36 7.99 14.79
CA VAL A 139 -0.01 6.66 14.26
C VAL A 139 0.83 5.97 15.33
N PRO A 140 0.30 4.97 16.04
CA PRO A 140 1.06 4.25 17.07
C PRO A 140 2.22 3.45 16.50
N ASP A 141 3.27 3.26 17.30
CA ASP A 141 4.35 2.30 16.99
C ASP A 141 3.80 0.87 16.93
N ASP A 142 4.17 0.14 15.88
CA ASP A 142 3.54 -1.11 15.47
C ASP A 142 2.02 -0.96 15.36
N SER A 143 1.56 -0.07 14.48
CA SER A 143 0.13 0.20 14.31
C SER A 143 -0.67 -1.05 13.94
N TYR A 144 -0.04 -2.07 13.35
CA TYR A 144 -0.63 -3.39 13.08
C TYR A 144 -0.89 -4.21 14.35
N LEU A 145 -0.21 -3.93 15.47
CA LEU A 145 -0.40 -4.58 16.78
C LEU A 145 -1.12 -3.70 17.80
N ALA A 146 -1.33 -2.41 17.52
CA ALA A 146 -1.86 -1.47 18.50
C ALA A 146 -3.19 -1.94 19.12
N MET A 147 -4.07 -2.56 18.33
CA MET A 147 -5.32 -3.14 18.82
C MET A 147 -5.08 -4.27 19.85
N VAL A 148 -4.14 -5.17 19.58
CA VAL A 148 -3.79 -6.29 20.47
C VAL A 148 -3.10 -5.77 21.73
N LYS A 149 -2.15 -4.84 21.59
CA LYS A 149 -1.50 -4.16 22.72
C LYS A 149 -2.55 -3.50 23.63
N GLY A 150 -3.52 -2.81 23.04
CA GLY A 150 -4.64 -2.20 23.75
C GLY A 150 -5.50 -3.22 24.50
N ALA A 151 -5.85 -4.34 23.86
CA ALA A 151 -6.62 -5.40 24.50
C ALA A 151 -5.91 -6.01 25.72
N VAL A 152 -4.60 -6.23 25.63
CA VAL A 152 -3.78 -6.75 26.74
C VAL A 152 -3.71 -5.76 27.91
N LEU A 153 -3.49 -4.46 27.61
CA LEU A 153 -3.45 -3.41 28.63
C LEU A 153 -4.79 -3.26 29.35
N CYS A 154 -5.89 -3.31 28.58
CA CYS A 154 -7.25 -3.28 29.11
C CYS A 154 -7.45 -4.42 30.12
N LYS A 155 -7.15 -5.66 29.74
CA LYS A 155 -7.28 -6.82 30.62
C LYS A 155 -6.49 -6.68 31.93
N ARG A 156 -5.24 -6.20 31.86
CA ARG A 156 -4.41 -5.99 33.07
C ARG A 156 -5.04 -5.00 34.05
N ARG A 157 -5.74 -3.99 33.55
CA ARG A 157 -6.36 -2.93 34.35
C ARG A 157 -7.67 -3.34 35.03
N PHE A 158 -8.31 -4.40 34.57
CA PHE A 158 -9.54 -4.96 35.14
C PHE A 158 -9.29 -6.20 36.04
N CYS A 159 -8.05 -6.66 36.17
CA CYS A 159 -7.65 -7.74 37.07
C CYS A 159 -6.83 -7.26 38.29
N GLN A 160 -6.74 -5.94 38.51
CA GLN A 160 -6.25 -5.30 39.73
C GLN A 160 -7.42 -4.58 40.39
#